data_AF-A0A327LYU5-F1
#
_entry.id   AF-A0A327LYU5-F1
#
_cell.length_a   1.000
_cell.length_b   1.000
_cell.length_c   1.000
_cell.angle_alpha   90.00
_cell.angle_beta   90.00
_cell.angle_gamma   90.00
#
_symmetry.space_group_name_H-M   'P 1'
#
loop_
_entity.id
_entity.type
_entity.pdbx_description
1 polymer ?
#
loop_
_entity_poly.entity_id
_entity_poly.type
_entity_poly.pdbx_seq_one_letter_code
_entity_poly.pdbx_strand_id
1 'polypeptide(L)'
;MGQLSVATSPQTRSDLSGNQQPLNNVLPLWAVAPGRTTLQVVTARHGAPDRVYQFAAEVRPLPRTCGPDGRAECPDDPAATYGLAFTYPADERARREAEAAEARRQAAERATASRARREAEVARDRLAVDFACRNWTFEGRGSADLVPDETCDDGQRTAFRYLGNRQVPSVFAVDASGAEQSVQAFARPANEPGLRGIWWIVPGVHRELRLRLPGGAVLAVYNRAYDPVGRNPGTGTMHPDVVRELAGQARR
;
A
#
# COMPACT_ATOMS: atom_id res chain seq x y z
N MET A 1 -25.26 -8.08 11.89
CA MET A 1 -26.55 -7.65 12.49
C MET A 1 -27.55 -8.75 12.20
N GLY A 2 -28.07 -9.42 13.23
CA GLY A 2 -29.01 -10.53 13.08
C GLY A 2 -30.40 -10.11 13.51
N GLN A 3 -31.41 -10.46 12.73
CA GLN A 3 -32.81 -10.33 13.12
C GLN A 3 -33.12 -11.38 14.21
N LEU A 4 -33.82 -10.96 15.27
CA LEU A 4 -34.33 -11.84 16.31
C LEU A 4 -35.80 -12.14 16.00
N SER A 5 -36.17 -13.41 15.88
CA SER A 5 -37.57 -13.84 15.78
C SER A 5 -37.95 -14.63 17.02
N VAL A 6 -39.08 -14.25 17.63
CA VAL A 6 -39.66 -14.90 18.81
C VAL A 6 -40.94 -15.59 18.36
N ALA A 7 -41.04 -16.90 18.59
CA ALA A 7 -42.24 -17.69 18.31
C ALA A 7 -42.75 -18.32 19.62
N THR A 8 -44.04 -18.14 19.90
CA THR A 8 -44.75 -18.73 21.04
C THR A 8 -45.69 -19.83 20.57
N SER A 9 -45.70 -20.98 21.27
CA SER A 9 -46.49 -22.17 20.91
C SER A 9 -48.00 -21.96 21.19
N PRO A 10 -48.92 -22.47 20.35
CA PRO A 10 -50.33 -22.09 20.39
C PRO A 10 -51.15 -23.04 21.27
N GLN A 11 -50.86 -23.14 22.57
CA GLN A 11 -51.78 -23.82 23.51
C GLN A 11 -51.85 -23.11 24.87
N THR A 12 -52.17 -21.83 24.81
CA THR A 12 -52.93 -21.04 25.80
C THR A 12 -52.98 -19.64 25.22
N ARG A 13 -54.14 -18.98 25.18
CA ARG A 13 -54.23 -17.57 24.78
C ARG A 13 -53.37 -16.75 25.75
N SER A 14 -52.15 -16.41 25.36
CA SER A 14 -51.37 -15.35 25.98
C SER A 14 -51.51 -14.13 25.09
N ASP A 15 -52.44 -13.25 25.44
CA ASP A 15 -52.42 -11.87 24.97
C ASP A 15 -51.18 -11.20 25.54
N LEU A 16 -50.06 -11.29 24.82
CA LEU A 16 -48.89 -10.44 25.04
C LEU A 16 -49.17 -9.08 24.40
N SER A 17 -50.13 -8.33 24.97
CA SER A 17 -50.37 -6.95 24.58
C SER A 17 -49.36 -6.05 25.29
N GLY A 18 -48.30 -5.63 24.58
CA GLY A 18 -47.40 -4.55 25.03
C GLY A 18 -45.91 -4.80 24.80
N ASN A 19 -45.38 -4.22 23.72
CA ASN A 19 -44.02 -3.69 23.59
C ASN A 19 -42.78 -4.58 23.84
N GLN A 20 -42.85 -5.92 23.79
CA GLN A 20 -41.67 -6.82 23.86
C GLN A 20 -40.90 -6.88 22.52
N GLN A 21 -40.35 -5.75 22.07
CA GLN A 21 -39.50 -5.71 20.89
C GLN A 21 -38.03 -5.93 21.26
N PRO A 22 -37.29 -6.75 20.48
CA PRO A 22 -35.86 -6.90 20.70
C PRO A 22 -35.11 -5.60 20.42
N LEU A 23 -34.22 -5.23 21.34
CA LEU A 23 -33.32 -4.09 21.24
C LEU A 23 -31.91 -4.60 20.92
N ASN A 24 -31.58 -4.66 19.63
CA ASN A 24 -30.35 -5.27 19.14
C ASN A 24 -30.18 -6.73 19.63
N ASN A 25 -29.29 -6.96 20.59
CA ASN A 25 -28.98 -8.27 21.17
C ASN A 25 -29.64 -8.49 22.54
N VAL A 26 -30.53 -7.60 22.97
CA VAL A 26 -31.26 -7.67 24.25
C VAL A 26 -32.75 -7.89 23.97
N LEU A 27 -33.36 -8.84 24.68
CA LEU A 27 -34.81 -9.06 24.66
C LEU A 27 -35.39 -8.71 26.03
N PRO A 28 -35.96 -7.50 26.20
CA PRO A 28 -36.69 -7.15 27.41
C PRO A 28 -37.96 -8.00 27.55
N LEU A 29 -38.24 -8.46 28.77
CA LEU A 29 -39.43 -9.24 29.10
C LEU A 29 -40.16 -8.58 30.28
N TRP A 30 -41.47 -8.42 30.15
CA TRP A 30 -42.34 -7.94 31.23
C TRP A 30 -43.51 -8.89 31.39
N ALA A 31 -43.78 -9.28 32.64
CA ALA A 31 -44.90 -10.15 32.96
C ALA A 31 -46.20 -9.36 33.00
N VAL A 32 -47.26 -9.90 32.38
CA VAL A 32 -48.62 -9.33 32.42
C VAL A 32 -49.55 -10.08 33.39
N ALA A 33 -49.22 -11.34 33.71
CA ALA A 33 -49.96 -12.18 34.65
C ALA A 33 -49.04 -13.26 35.27
N PRO A 34 -49.32 -13.73 36.50
CA PRO A 34 -48.65 -14.89 37.07
C PRO A 34 -48.88 -16.18 36.27
N GLY A 35 -47.88 -17.05 36.18
CA GLY A 35 -47.97 -18.31 35.42
C GLY A 35 -46.63 -18.82 34.91
N ARG A 36 -46.65 -19.96 34.21
CA ARG A 36 -45.46 -20.58 33.58
C ARG A 36 -45.65 -20.64 32.07
N THR A 37 -44.59 -20.33 31.32
CA THR A 37 -44.58 -20.43 29.86
C THR A 37 -43.19 -20.82 29.36
N THR A 38 -43.10 -21.21 28.09
CA THR A 38 -41.84 -21.49 27.40
C THR A 38 -41.57 -20.45 26.33
N LEU A 39 -40.34 -19.99 26.23
CA LEU A 39 -39.89 -19.02 25.24
C LEU A 39 -38.76 -19.63 24.40
N GLN A 40 -38.89 -19.55 23.07
CA GLN A 40 -37.81 -19.90 22.15
C GLN A 40 -37.28 -18.63 21.46
N VAL A 41 -35.97 -18.45 21.52
CA VAL A 41 -35.27 -17.33 20.90
C VAL A 41 -34.29 -17.87 19.86
N VAL A 42 -34.34 -17.35 18.64
CA VAL A 42 -33.39 -17.72 17.58
C VAL A 42 -32.57 -16.50 17.20
N THR A 43 -31.24 -16.61 17.30
CA THR A 43 -30.30 -15.57 16.88
C THR A 43 -29.57 -15.99 15.62
N ALA A 44 -29.77 -15.21 14.55
CA ALA A 44 -29.05 -15.39 13.29
C ALA A 44 -27.57 -15.00 13.42
N ARG A 45 -26.66 -15.81 12.88
CA ARG A 45 -25.21 -15.54 12.90
C ARG A 45 -24.63 -15.54 11.49
N HIS A 46 -23.81 -14.54 11.19
CA HIS A 46 -23.17 -14.43 9.88
C HIS A 46 -21.98 -15.39 9.80
N GLY A 47 -21.97 -16.30 8.83
CA GLY A 47 -20.89 -17.28 8.64
C GLY A 47 -20.82 -18.38 9.71
N ALA A 48 -21.88 -18.53 10.52
CA ALA A 48 -22.00 -19.57 11.54
C ALA A 48 -23.46 -20.02 11.63
N PRO A 49 -23.75 -21.25 12.10
CA PRO A 49 -25.13 -21.71 12.26
C PRO A 49 -25.89 -20.84 13.27
N ASP A 50 -27.18 -20.67 13.03
CA ASP A 50 -28.10 -20.00 13.95
C ASP A 50 -28.04 -20.64 15.33
N ARG A 51 -28.24 -19.82 16.37
CA ARG A 51 -28.25 -20.29 17.75
C ARG A 51 -29.65 -20.19 18.30
N VAL A 52 -30.14 -21.31 18.83
CA VAL A 52 -31.47 -21.45 19.39
C VAL A 52 -31.35 -21.54 20.90
N TYR A 53 -32.15 -20.74 21.61
CA TYR A 53 -32.28 -20.76 23.05
C TYR A 53 -33.71 -21.18 23.41
N GLN A 54 -33.84 -22.02 24.43
CA GLN A 54 -35.12 -22.41 25.00
C GLN A 54 -35.10 -22.04 26.47
N PHE A 55 -36.11 -21.27 26.89
CA PHE A 55 -36.28 -20.80 28.26
C PHE A 55 -37.61 -21.28 28.81
N ALA A 56 -37.62 -21.62 30.09
CA ALA A 56 -38.84 -21.66 30.88
C ALA A 56 -38.94 -20.33 31.65
N ALA A 57 -40.02 -19.59 31.45
CA ALA A 57 -40.31 -18.36 32.17
C ALA A 57 -41.42 -18.63 33.18
N GLU A 58 -41.21 -18.18 34.42
CA GLU A 58 -42.16 -18.33 35.51
C GLU A 58 -42.35 -16.98 36.19
N VAL A 59 -43.61 -16.55 36.26
CA VAL A 59 -44.03 -15.33 36.93
C VAL A 59 -44.75 -15.74 38.20
N ARG A 60 -44.14 -15.43 39.35
CA ARG A 60 -44.72 -15.71 40.66
C ARG A 60 -45.58 -14.54 41.13
N PRO A 61 -46.74 -14.80 41.77
CA PRO A 61 -47.51 -13.74 42.39
C PRO A 61 -46.71 -13.11 43.53
N LEU A 62 -46.83 -11.80 43.69
CA LEU A 62 -46.26 -11.11 44.85
C LEU A 62 -46.93 -11.61 46.14
N PRO A 63 -46.20 -11.64 47.28
CA PRO A 63 -46.80 -11.96 48.57
C PRO A 63 -48.00 -11.06 48.87
N ARG A 64 -49.04 -11.58 49.53
CA ARG A 64 -50.25 -10.80 49.86
C ARG A 64 -50.00 -9.59 50.78
N THR A 65 -48.82 -9.53 51.41
CA THR A 65 -48.32 -8.41 52.21
C THR A 65 -47.84 -7.23 51.35
N CYS A 66 -47.72 -7.42 50.05
CA CYS A 66 -47.36 -6.42 49.06
C CYS A 66 -48.60 -5.92 48.31
N GLY A 67 -48.99 -4.66 48.48
CA GLY A 67 -50.17 -4.11 47.80
C GLY A 67 -50.65 -2.76 48.35
N PRO A 68 -51.72 -2.19 47.78
CA PRO A 68 -52.13 -0.78 47.97
C PRO A 68 -52.41 -0.36 49.43
N ASP A 69 -52.62 -1.31 50.32
CA ASP A 69 -52.98 -1.08 51.72
C ASP A 69 -51.81 -1.34 52.70
N GLY A 70 -50.65 -1.82 52.21
CA GLY A 70 -49.50 -2.28 53.00
C GLY A 70 -48.22 -1.50 52.70
N ARG A 71 -47.84 -0.63 53.63
CA ARG A 71 -46.81 0.43 53.55
C ARG A 71 -45.34 -0.03 53.47
N ALA A 72 -45.01 -1.11 52.76
CA ALA A 72 -43.63 -1.56 52.61
C ALA A 72 -43.31 -1.92 51.15
N GLU A 73 -42.17 -1.44 50.66
CA GLU A 73 -41.52 -1.95 49.46
C GLU A 73 -41.41 -3.48 49.58
N CYS A 74 -41.80 -4.21 48.54
CA CYS A 74 -41.58 -5.64 48.53
C CYS A 74 -40.06 -5.89 48.58
N PRO A 75 -39.56 -6.70 49.50
CA PRO A 75 -38.17 -7.10 49.45
C PRO A 75 -37.89 -7.79 48.11
N ASP A 76 -36.73 -7.50 47.53
CA ASP A 76 -36.28 -8.17 46.31
C ASP A 76 -36.30 -9.69 46.52
N ASP A 77 -36.88 -10.41 45.56
CA ASP A 77 -36.93 -11.86 45.60
C ASP A 77 -35.56 -12.39 45.17
N PRO A 78 -34.79 -13.06 46.06
CA PRO A 78 -33.45 -13.54 45.73
C PRO A 78 -33.45 -14.64 44.66
N ALA A 79 -34.62 -15.21 44.34
CA ALA A 79 -34.79 -16.17 43.27
C ALA A 79 -35.34 -15.55 41.96
N ALA A 80 -35.50 -14.22 41.90
CA ALA A 80 -35.83 -13.51 40.66
C ALA A 80 -34.59 -13.27 39.80
N THR A 81 -34.71 -13.50 38.49
CA THR A 81 -33.67 -13.23 37.51
C THR A 81 -33.96 -11.90 36.81
N TYR A 82 -33.19 -10.85 37.12
CA TYR A 82 -33.37 -9.53 36.52
C TYR A 82 -32.63 -9.35 35.18
N GLY A 83 -31.65 -10.21 34.91
CA GLY A 83 -30.89 -10.18 33.66
C GLY A 83 -30.18 -11.51 33.41
N LEU A 84 -30.15 -11.91 32.14
CA LEU A 84 -29.45 -13.11 31.69
C LEU A 84 -28.55 -12.75 30.52
N ALA A 85 -27.25 -13.00 30.68
CA ALA A 85 -26.25 -12.80 29.64
C ALA A 85 -25.51 -14.11 29.38
N PHE A 86 -25.22 -14.38 28.11
CA PHE A 86 -24.46 -15.54 27.69
C PHE A 86 -23.08 -15.12 27.21
N THR A 87 -22.04 -15.78 27.72
CA THR A 87 -20.67 -15.64 27.25
C THR A 87 -20.28 -16.86 26.43
N TYR A 88 -19.47 -16.66 25.39
CA TYR A 88 -19.08 -17.71 24.46
C TYR A 88 -17.56 -17.77 24.31
N PRO A 89 -16.86 -18.39 25.28
CA PRO A 89 -15.39 -18.39 25.30
C PRO A 89 -14.76 -18.98 24.04
N ALA A 90 -15.40 -19.98 23.43
CA ALA A 90 -14.92 -20.57 22.17
C ALA A 90 -15.06 -19.62 20.98
N ASP A 91 -16.20 -18.92 20.85
CA ASP A 91 -16.43 -17.94 19.78
C ASP A 91 -15.46 -16.75 19.92
N GLU A 92 -15.18 -16.31 21.15
CA GLU A 92 -14.21 -15.24 21.41
C GLU A 92 -12.77 -15.64 21.05
N ARG A 93 -12.36 -16.87 21.39
CA ARG A 93 -11.04 -17.39 21.00
C ARG A 93 -10.94 -17.49 19.47
N ALA A 94 -11.94 -18.06 18.81
CA ALA A 94 -11.97 -18.17 17.35
C ALA A 94 -11.90 -16.78 16.68
N ARG A 95 -12.62 -15.78 17.21
CA ARG A 95 -12.54 -14.40 16.69
C ARG A 95 -11.14 -13.81 16.84
N ARG A 96 -10.53 -13.94 18.02
CA ARG A 96 -9.16 -13.43 18.27
C ARG A 96 -8.12 -14.13 17.40
N GLU A 97 -8.26 -15.44 17.19
CA GLU A 97 -7.38 -16.21 16.30
C GLU A 97 -7.52 -15.77 14.84
N ALA A 98 -8.75 -15.52 14.36
CA ALA A 98 -9.00 -15.01 13.03
C ALA A 98 -8.41 -13.60 12.82
N GLU A 99 -8.64 -12.69 13.77
CA GLU A 99 -8.07 -11.33 13.77
C GLU A 99 -6.53 -11.37 13.78
N ALA A 100 -5.94 -12.23 14.62
CA ALA A 100 -4.49 -12.40 14.67
C ALA A 100 -3.92 -13.01 13.38
N ALA A 101 -4.64 -13.95 12.75
CA ALA A 101 -4.24 -14.53 11.48
C ALA A 101 -4.28 -13.50 10.35
N GLU A 102 -5.32 -12.66 10.30
CA GLU A 102 -5.43 -11.56 9.34
C GLU A 102 -4.33 -10.51 9.56
N ALA A 103 -4.11 -10.10 10.80
CA ALA A 103 -3.04 -9.16 11.14
C ALA A 103 -1.65 -9.67 10.73
N ARG A 104 -1.38 -10.98 10.91
CA ARG A 104 -0.13 -11.61 10.45
C ARG A 104 0.00 -11.58 8.93
N ARG A 105 -1.07 -11.85 8.19
CA ARG A 105 -1.08 -11.79 6.71
C ARG A 105 -0.79 -10.37 6.22
N GLN A 106 -1.50 -9.38 6.76
CA GLN A 106 -1.28 -7.97 6.41
C GLN A 106 0.14 -7.50 6.79
N ALA A 107 0.66 -7.94 7.94
CA ALA A 107 2.03 -7.63 8.33
C ALA A 107 3.07 -8.25 7.39
N ALA A 108 2.86 -9.50 6.95
CA ALA A 108 3.72 -10.16 5.98
C ALA A 108 3.71 -9.45 4.62
N GLU A 109 2.53 -9.05 4.12
CA GLU A 109 2.39 -8.28 2.88
C GLU A 109 3.06 -6.90 2.95
N ARG A 110 2.93 -6.20 4.08
CA ARG A 110 3.63 -4.92 4.30
C ARG A 110 5.14 -5.12 4.36
N ALA A 111 5.60 -6.20 4.99
CA ALA A 111 7.01 -6.53 5.06
C ALA A 111 7.59 -6.82 3.67
N THR A 112 6.92 -7.63 2.84
CA THR A 112 7.35 -7.92 1.46
C THR A 112 7.35 -6.66 0.60
N ALA A 113 6.29 -5.84 0.68
CA ALA A 113 6.23 -4.56 -0.03
C ALA A 113 7.35 -3.59 0.40
N SER A 114 7.68 -3.55 1.70
CA SER A 114 8.77 -2.70 2.21
C SER A 114 10.14 -3.15 1.70
N ARG A 115 10.37 -4.48 1.63
CA ARG A 115 11.61 -5.06 1.10
C ARG A 115 11.77 -4.73 -0.38
N ALA A 116 10.71 -4.96 -1.17
CA ALA A 116 10.70 -4.62 -2.60
C ALA A 116 10.95 -3.13 -2.85
N ARG A 117 10.40 -2.24 -2.01
CA ARG A 117 10.68 -0.79 -2.10
C ARG A 117 12.14 -0.46 -1.83
N ARG A 118 12.74 -1.06 -0.79
CA ARG A 118 14.16 -0.85 -0.45
C ARG A 118 15.08 -1.38 -1.55
N GLU A 119 14.78 -2.56 -2.09
CA GLU A 119 15.53 -3.13 -3.21
C GLU A 119 15.45 -2.24 -4.46
N ALA A 120 14.26 -1.71 -4.77
CA ALA A 120 14.06 -0.76 -5.86
C ALA A 120 14.82 0.56 -5.63
N GLU A 121 14.90 1.06 -4.40
CA GLU A 121 15.66 2.25 -4.04
C GLU A 121 17.17 2.03 -4.27
N VAL A 122 17.72 0.92 -3.75
CA VAL A 122 19.14 0.56 -3.97
C VAL A 122 19.43 0.37 -5.46
N ALA A 123 18.53 -0.26 -6.22
CA ALA A 123 18.67 -0.41 -7.66
C ALA A 123 18.69 0.95 -8.39
N ARG A 124 17.81 1.89 -7.99
CA ARG A 124 17.81 3.26 -8.53
C ARG A 124 19.12 3.99 -8.24
N ASP A 125 19.63 3.89 -7.02
CA ASP A 125 20.87 4.55 -6.63
C ASP A 125 22.06 4.02 -7.44
N ARG A 126 22.17 2.70 -7.63
CA ARG A 126 23.20 2.08 -8.48
C ARG A 126 23.15 2.58 -9.92
N LEU A 127 21.94 2.67 -10.50
CA LEU A 127 21.77 3.19 -11.87
C LEU A 127 22.15 4.67 -12.00
N ALA A 128 22.03 5.46 -10.92
CA ALA A 128 22.37 6.88 -10.90
C ALA A 128 23.87 7.15 -10.67
N VAL A 129 24.56 6.29 -9.91
CA VAL A 129 25.93 6.53 -9.44
C VAL A 129 26.99 6.05 -10.45
N ASP A 130 26.75 4.95 -11.15
CA ASP A 130 27.76 4.23 -11.94
C ASP A 130 27.89 4.75 -13.37
N PHE A 131 28.35 6.00 -13.54
CA PHE A 131 28.94 6.45 -14.80
C PHE A 131 30.47 6.48 -14.66
N ALA A 132 31.17 5.74 -15.51
CA ALA A 132 32.62 5.66 -15.50
C ALA A 132 33.16 5.79 -16.92
N CYS A 133 33.91 6.86 -17.18
CA CYS A 133 34.54 7.11 -18.46
C CYS A 133 35.45 5.94 -18.90
N ARG A 134 35.38 5.57 -20.17
CA ARG A 134 36.20 4.51 -20.79
C ARG A 134 36.79 4.92 -22.12
N ASN A 135 36.07 5.73 -22.89
CA ASN A 135 36.54 6.31 -24.12
C ASN A 135 36.64 7.84 -23.97
N TRP A 136 37.78 8.40 -24.35
CA TRP A 136 38.04 9.86 -24.38
C TRP A 136 38.40 10.36 -25.78
N THR A 137 38.29 9.52 -26.81
CA THR A 137 38.71 9.86 -28.17
C THR A 137 37.64 10.68 -28.88
N PHE A 138 37.54 11.95 -28.48
CA PHE A 138 36.60 12.93 -29.03
C PHE A 138 37.32 14.11 -29.66
N GLU A 139 36.75 14.65 -30.73
CA GLU A 139 37.22 15.86 -31.39
C GLU A 139 36.10 16.89 -31.48
N GLY A 140 36.44 18.16 -31.21
CA GLY A 140 35.50 19.28 -31.29
C GLY A 140 35.83 20.21 -32.45
N ARG A 141 34.80 20.71 -33.15
CA ARG A 141 34.94 21.78 -34.16
C ARG A 141 33.80 22.78 -34.03
N GLY A 142 34.11 24.04 -33.77
CA GLY A 142 33.12 25.12 -33.66
C GLY A 142 33.51 26.14 -32.58
N SER A 143 32.52 26.67 -31.88
CA SER A 143 32.73 27.69 -30.85
C SER A 143 33.51 27.15 -29.65
N ALA A 144 34.54 27.88 -29.23
CA ALA A 144 35.37 27.57 -28.08
C ALA A 144 34.59 27.67 -26.75
N ASP A 145 33.58 28.53 -26.67
CA ASP A 145 32.80 28.75 -25.43
C ASP A 145 32.05 27.48 -24.99
N LEU A 146 31.69 26.64 -25.96
CA LEU A 146 30.96 25.40 -25.79
C LEU A 146 31.83 24.19 -25.46
N VAL A 147 33.16 24.32 -25.61
CA VAL A 147 34.10 23.21 -25.45
C VAL A 147 34.05 22.72 -24.00
N PRO A 148 33.63 21.46 -23.75
CA PRO A 148 33.67 20.86 -22.43
C PRO A 148 35.09 20.79 -21.89
N ASP A 149 35.23 20.81 -20.57
CA ASP A 149 36.52 20.56 -19.91
C ASP A 149 36.95 19.09 -20.07
N GLU A 150 35.98 18.19 -20.23
CA GLU A 150 36.22 16.78 -20.54
C GLU A 150 35.03 16.20 -21.31
N THR A 151 35.31 15.30 -22.24
CA THR A 151 34.29 14.52 -22.95
C THR A 151 34.68 13.05 -22.90
N CYS A 152 33.75 12.21 -22.50
CA CYS A 152 33.98 10.77 -22.47
C CYS A 152 32.68 9.99 -22.71
N ASP A 153 32.78 8.70 -22.98
CA ASP A 153 31.66 7.77 -22.90
C ASP A 153 32.02 6.51 -22.08
N ASP A 154 31.00 5.83 -21.57
CA ASP A 154 31.11 4.57 -20.81
C ASP A 154 30.75 3.32 -21.65
N GLY A 155 30.59 3.49 -22.98
CA GLY A 155 30.08 2.47 -23.89
C GLY A 155 28.54 2.33 -23.91
N GLN A 156 27.81 3.12 -23.14
CA GLN A 156 26.33 3.18 -23.15
C GLN A 156 25.77 4.60 -23.19
N ARG A 157 26.52 5.57 -22.66
CA ARG A 157 26.16 6.97 -22.48
C ARG A 157 27.38 7.83 -22.76
N THR A 158 27.16 9.03 -23.27
CA THR A 158 28.20 10.04 -23.49
C THR A 158 28.06 11.14 -22.44
N ALA A 159 29.14 11.67 -21.91
CA ALA A 159 29.12 12.73 -20.92
C ALA A 159 30.08 13.88 -21.26
N PHE A 160 29.63 15.08 -20.93
CA PHE A 160 30.38 16.32 -21.07
C PHE A 160 30.57 16.94 -19.69
N ARG A 161 31.82 17.18 -19.27
CA ARG A 161 32.13 17.87 -18.02
C ARG A 161 32.26 19.36 -18.26
N TYR A 162 31.53 20.13 -17.46
CA TYR A 162 31.62 21.59 -17.41
C TYR A 162 31.98 22.02 -16.00
N LEU A 163 33.15 22.62 -15.83
CA LEU A 163 33.63 23.16 -14.57
C LEU A 163 33.08 24.57 -14.31
N GLY A 164 33.01 24.94 -13.05
CA GLY A 164 32.52 26.22 -12.58
C GLY A 164 31.05 26.45 -12.91
N ASN A 165 30.72 27.70 -13.26
CA ASN A 165 29.36 28.14 -13.61
C ASN A 165 29.22 28.35 -15.13
N ARG A 166 29.90 27.54 -15.94
CA ARG A 166 29.79 27.62 -17.41
C ARG A 166 28.37 27.29 -17.85
N GLN A 167 27.92 27.93 -18.94
CA GLN A 167 26.62 27.64 -19.51
C GLN A 167 26.58 26.22 -20.07
N VAL A 168 25.54 25.47 -19.73
CA VAL A 168 25.33 24.10 -20.20
C VAL A 168 24.53 24.14 -21.50
N PRO A 169 25.06 23.58 -22.61
CA PRO A 169 24.37 23.62 -23.89
C PRO A 169 23.28 22.58 -24.03
N SER A 170 22.37 22.83 -24.96
CA SER A 170 21.46 21.81 -25.50
C SER A 170 22.24 20.85 -26.40
N VAL A 171 21.91 19.56 -26.31
CA VAL A 171 22.59 18.49 -27.05
C VAL A 171 21.66 17.90 -28.11
N PHE A 172 22.19 17.75 -29.33
CA PHE A 172 21.52 17.09 -30.44
C PHE A 172 22.40 15.96 -30.97
N ALA A 173 21.83 14.78 -31.16
CA ALA A 173 22.48 13.70 -31.90
C ALA A 173 22.33 13.93 -33.40
N VAL A 174 23.37 13.62 -34.16
CA VAL A 174 23.35 13.71 -35.62
C VAL A 174 23.28 12.32 -36.21
N ASP A 175 22.26 12.06 -37.02
CA ASP A 175 22.09 10.77 -37.68
C ASP A 175 22.98 10.63 -38.93
N ALA A 176 22.91 9.48 -39.61
CA ALA A 176 23.70 9.22 -40.81
C ALA A 176 23.32 10.12 -42.01
N SER A 177 22.13 10.73 -42.01
CA SER A 177 21.69 11.68 -43.02
C SER A 177 22.14 13.12 -42.72
N GLY A 178 22.70 13.36 -41.53
CA GLY A 178 23.09 14.67 -41.05
C GLY A 178 21.95 15.43 -40.34
N ALA A 179 20.80 14.80 -40.12
CA ALA A 179 19.70 15.42 -39.40
C ALA A 179 19.96 15.43 -37.89
N GLU A 180 19.57 16.53 -37.24
CA GLU A 180 19.73 16.72 -35.79
C GLU A 180 18.47 16.25 -35.04
N GLN A 181 18.66 15.42 -34.03
CA GLN A 181 17.62 14.99 -33.10
C GLN A 181 17.98 15.45 -31.68
N SER A 182 17.04 16.14 -31.01
CA SER A 182 17.22 16.52 -29.60
C SER A 182 17.34 15.28 -28.72
N VAL A 183 18.31 15.29 -27.81
CA VAL A 183 18.50 14.21 -26.84
C VAL A 183 18.34 14.74 -25.42
N GLN A 184 17.62 14.00 -24.60
CA GLN A 184 17.40 14.36 -23.20
C GLN A 184 18.65 14.05 -22.38
N ALA A 185 19.42 15.10 -22.08
CA ALA A 185 20.54 15.01 -21.16
C ALA A 185 20.09 15.25 -19.71
N PHE A 186 20.83 14.70 -18.76
CA PHE A 186 20.62 14.95 -17.32
C PHE A 186 21.91 15.42 -16.65
N ALA A 187 21.76 16.31 -15.66
CA ALA A 187 22.87 16.84 -14.87
C ALA A 187 23.21 15.89 -13.72
N ARG A 188 24.51 15.64 -13.54
CA ARG A 188 25.07 15.07 -12.32
C ARG A 188 26.14 16.00 -11.76
N PRO A 189 26.17 16.26 -10.45
CA PRO A 189 27.27 17.01 -9.84
C PRO A 189 28.63 16.37 -10.12
N ALA A 190 29.60 17.16 -10.57
CA ALA A 190 31.00 16.77 -10.56
C ALA A 190 31.54 17.04 -9.15
N ASN A 191 31.74 15.97 -8.36
CA ASN A 191 32.11 16.05 -6.94
C ASN A 191 33.63 15.88 -6.72
N GLU A 192 34.44 16.53 -7.56
CA GLU A 192 35.90 16.53 -7.40
C GLU A 192 36.31 17.59 -6.35
N PRO A 193 37.18 17.24 -5.37
CA PRO A 193 37.64 18.21 -4.37
C PRO A 193 38.23 19.48 -5.01
N GLY A 194 37.66 20.64 -4.69
CA GLY A 194 38.12 21.95 -5.21
C GLY A 194 37.60 22.31 -6.60
N LEU A 195 36.92 21.41 -7.31
CA LEU A 195 36.35 21.64 -8.64
C LEU A 195 34.83 21.43 -8.58
N ARG A 196 34.08 22.54 -8.48
CA ARG A 196 32.62 22.49 -8.68
C ARG A 196 32.33 22.45 -10.17
N GLY A 197 31.38 21.62 -10.58
CA GLY A 197 30.96 21.51 -11.98
C GLY A 197 29.81 20.53 -12.17
N ILE A 198 29.50 20.26 -13.42
CA ILE A 198 28.43 19.34 -13.82
C ILE A 198 28.97 18.37 -14.85
N TRP A 199 28.55 17.12 -14.71
CA TRP A 199 28.50 16.15 -15.78
C TRP A 199 27.15 16.25 -16.47
N TRP A 200 27.16 16.56 -17.76
CA TRP A 200 25.99 16.59 -18.61
C TRP A 200 25.95 15.28 -19.40
N ILE A 201 25.11 14.36 -18.96
CA ILE A 201 25.11 12.97 -19.43
C ILE A 201 23.97 12.75 -20.40
N VAL A 202 24.30 12.19 -21.56
CA VAL A 202 23.42 11.95 -22.70
C VAL A 202 23.23 10.44 -22.86
N PRO A 203 21.99 9.95 -22.97
CA PRO A 203 21.71 8.56 -23.30
C PRO A 203 22.28 8.16 -24.66
N GLY A 204 22.91 6.99 -24.72
CA GLY A 204 23.51 6.46 -25.93
C GLY A 204 24.94 6.94 -26.18
N VAL A 205 25.65 6.16 -26.98
CA VAL A 205 26.89 6.57 -27.63
C VAL A 205 26.52 7.02 -29.03
N HIS A 206 27.03 8.18 -29.45
CA HIS A 206 26.72 8.79 -30.74
C HIS A 206 28.02 9.06 -31.49
N ARG A 207 27.98 8.89 -32.81
CA ARG A 207 29.12 9.19 -33.69
C ARG A 207 29.39 10.68 -33.78
N GLU A 208 28.32 11.46 -33.88
CA GLU A 208 28.37 12.91 -33.96
C GLU A 208 27.28 13.52 -33.07
N LEU A 209 27.68 14.53 -32.30
CA LEU A 209 26.82 15.32 -31.43
C LEU A 209 26.99 16.80 -31.76
N ARG A 210 25.91 17.56 -31.62
CA ARG A 210 25.89 19.00 -31.81
C ARG A 210 25.47 19.68 -30.51
N LEU A 211 26.35 20.53 -29.99
CA LEU A 211 26.10 21.33 -28.81
C LEU A 211 25.71 22.74 -29.24
N ARG A 212 24.65 23.29 -28.66
CA ARG A 212 24.12 24.61 -29.02
C ARG A 212 23.79 25.43 -27.77
N LEU A 213 24.11 26.71 -27.80
CA LEU A 213 23.60 27.70 -26.86
C LEU A 213 22.68 28.70 -27.57
N PRO A 214 21.79 29.38 -26.83
CA PRO A 214 21.10 30.56 -27.33
C PRO A 214 22.11 31.59 -27.88
N GLY A 215 21.77 32.27 -28.97
CA GLY A 215 22.66 33.23 -29.63
C GLY A 215 23.52 32.66 -30.76
N GLY A 216 23.28 31.42 -31.18
CA GLY A 216 23.84 30.86 -32.41
C GLY A 216 25.21 30.20 -32.28
N ALA A 217 25.76 30.10 -31.06
CA ALA A 217 26.98 29.33 -30.81
C ALA A 217 26.73 27.84 -31.03
N VAL A 218 27.60 27.20 -31.80
CA VAL A 218 27.50 25.78 -32.17
C VAL A 218 28.86 25.11 -32.06
N LEU A 219 28.90 23.90 -31.49
CA LEU A 219 30.06 23.02 -31.45
C LEU A 219 29.66 21.63 -31.96
N ALA A 220 30.36 21.16 -33.00
CA ALA A 220 30.30 19.77 -33.43
C ALA A 220 31.27 18.94 -32.59
N VAL A 221 30.81 17.81 -32.08
CA VAL A 221 31.63 16.84 -31.34
C VAL A 221 31.59 15.51 -32.09
N TYR A 222 32.76 14.98 -32.40
CA TYR A 222 32.94 13.73 -33.15
C TYR A 222 33.55 12.67 -32.23
N ASN A 223 32.86 11.54 -32.08
CA ASN A 223 33.42 10.37 -31.39
C ASN A 223 34.28 9.58 -32.39
N ARG A 224 35.60 9.60 -32.22
CA ARG A 224 36.56 8.93 -33.10
C ARG A 224 36.75 7.45 -32.79
N ALA A 225 36.29 7.00 -31.62
CA ALA A 225 36.24 5.60 -31.24
C ALA A 225 34.78 5.12 -31.07
N TYR A 226 33.91 5.57 -31.99
CA TYR A 226 32.49 5.23 -31.95
C TYR A 226 32.25 3.73 -32.11
N ASP A 227 31.67 3.12 -31.08
CA ASP A 227 31.18 1.74 -31.09
C ASP A 227 29.64 1.74 -30.99
N PRO A 228 28.91 1.43 -32.08
CA PRO A 228 27.45 1.37 -32.09
C PRO A 228 26.89 0.15 -31.35
N VAL A 229 27.68 -0.89 -31.13
CA VAL A 229 27.26 -2.07 -30.37
C VAL A 229 27.30 -1.75 -28.89
N GLY A 230 28.35 -1.04 -28.47
CA GLY A 230 28.54 -0.59 -27.10
C GLY A 230 28.60 -1.76 -26.11
N ARG A 231 28.19 -1.50 -24.88
CA ARG A 231 28.16 -2.52 -23.82
C ARG A 231 26.74 -2.90 -23.45
N ASN A 232 26.44 -4.19 -23.41
CA ASN A 232 25.17 -4.69 -22.88
C ASN A 232 25.44 -5.68 -21.73
N PRO A 233 25.08 -5.36 -20.48
CA PRO A 233 25.25 -6.28 -19.36
C PRO A 233 24.28 -7.48 -19.41
N GLY A 234 23.31 -7.51 -20.32
CA GLY A 234 22.32 -8.60 -20.44
C GLY A 234 21.22 -8.54 -19.38
N THR A 235 21.22 -7.53 -18.51
CA THR A 235 20.26 -7.37 -17.41
C THR A 235 19.02 -6.55 -17.79
N GLY A 236 18.97 -6.03 -19.03
CA GLY A 236 17.93 -5.11 -19.46
C GLY A 236 18.02 -3.73 -18.79
N THR A 237 19.15 -3.41 -18.15
CA THR A 237 19.49 -2.09 -17.60
C THR A 237 20.90 -1.66 -18.01
N MET A 238 21.34 -0.48 -17.55
CA MET A 238 22.69 0.02 -17.76
C MET A 238 23.70 -0.52 -16.73
N HIS A 239 23.26 -1.25 -15.70
CA HIS A 239 24.11 -1.72 -14.61
C HIS A 239 24.13 -3.26 -14.53
N PRO A 240 25.30 -3.90 -14.38
CA PRO A 240 25.41 -5.36 -14.32
C PRO A 240 24.72 -5.99 -13.09
N ASP A 241 24.65 -5.29 -11.97
CA ASP A 241 23.97 -5.78 -10.76
C ASP A 241 22.49 -5.36 -10.62
N VAL A 242 21.89 -4.77 -11.66
CA VAL A 242 20.47 -4.37 -11.65
C VAL A 242 19.75 -5.01 -12.81
N VAL A 243 18.76 -5.84 -12.53
CA VAL A 243 17.98 -6.58 -13.54
C VAL A 243 16.60 -5.98 -13.68
N ARG A 244 16.15 -5.78 -14.93
CA ARG A 244 14.78 -5.39 -15.24
C ARG A 244 13.89 -6.63 -15.31
N GLU A 245 12.95 -6.73 -14.39
CA GLU A 245 11.92 -7.79 -14.38
C GLU A 245 10.54 -7.23 -14.74
N LEU A 246 9.69 -8.05 -15.38
CA LEU A 246 8.31 -7.70 -15.68
C LEU A 246 7.42 -7.97 -14.45
N ALA A 247 6.75 -6.95 -13.94
CA ALA A 247 5.79 -7.11 -12.86
C ALA A 247 4.60 -7.98 -13.32
N GLY A 248 4.39 -9.12 -12.66
CA GLY A 248 3.26 -10.02 -12.91
C GLY A 248 3.59 -11.36 -13.60
N GLN A 249 4.83 -11.58 -14.03
CA GLN A 249 5.29 -12.94 -14.37
C GLN A 249 5.88 -13.59 -13.12
N ALA A 250 5.03 -14.33 -12.40
CA ALA A 250 5.51 -15.30 -11.42
C ALA A 250 6.49 -16.25 -12.14
N ARG A 251 7.69 -16.43 -11.57
CA ARG A 251 8.64 -17.47 -12.01
C ARG A 251 7.86 -18.80 -12.07
N ARG A 252 7.78 -19.40 -13.25
CA ARG A 252 7.43 -20.82 -13.38
C ARG A 252 8.64 -21.66 -12.99
#